data_AF-A0A3R9VM48-F1
#
_entry.id   AF-A0A3R9VM48-F1
#
_cell.length_a   1.000
_cell.length_b   1.000
_cell.length_c   1.000
_cell.angle_alpha   90.00
_cell.angle_beta   90.00
_cell.angle_gamma   90.00
#
_symmetry.space_group_name_H-M   'P 1'
#
loop_
_entity.id
_entity.type
_entity.pdbx_description
1 polymer ?
#
loop_
_entity_poly.entity_id
_entity_poly.type
_entity_poly.pdbx_seq_one_letter_code
_entity_poly.pdbx_strand_id
1 'polypeptide(L)'
;MANRSYLYSADSLPNESEIPQRIRCISEHNWDVPLAHKLMAGRGTTIVPSMIWNPPIGIAADYAAGAALLLDLLRAVGEGLEDDAEFAACVAGTTAHLEKQRAEYFILETGEIVSMTDDDPAASVRRLASDDIPDAVARAEAAIAGRDDAWLTSLRSDWQSHFASFYGEALYFSFPN
;
A
#
# COMPACT_ATOMS: atom_id res chain seq x y z
N MET A 1 5.46 -7.37 20.12
CA MET A 1 5.58 -7.18 18.66
C MET A 1 4.20 -6.90 18.14
N ALA A 2 4.05 -5.87 17.30
CA ALA A 2 2.80 -5.61 16.59
C ALA A 2 2.91 -6.29 15.22
N ASN A 3 1.86 -6.98 14.78
CA ASN A 3 1.80 -7.56 13.43
C ASN A 3 1.66 -6.42 12.42
N ARG A 4 2.36 -6.49 11.29
CA ARG A 4 2.41 -5.39 10.32
C ARG A 4 2.21 -5.85 8.88
N SER A 5 1.69 -4.93 8.09
CA SER A 5 1.85 -4.93 6.63
C SER A 5 3.08 -4.12 6.26
N TYR A 6 3.82 -4.59 5.27
CA TYR A 6 5.04 -3.96 4.76
C TYR A 6 4.88 -3.69 3.28
N LEU A 7 5.18 -2.48 2.85
CA LEU A 7 5.20 -2.08 1.46
C LEU A 7 6.62 -1.68 1.08
N TYR A 8 7.10 -2.28 0.00
CA TYR A 8 8.41 -2.03 -0.57
C TYR A 8 8.29 -1.57 -2.02
N SER A 9 9.40 -1.07 -2.56
CA SER A 9 9.57 -0.92 -4.00
C SER A 9 10.83 -1.61 -4.50
N ALA A 10 10.76 -2.13 -5.72
CA ALA A 10 11.84 -2.85 -6.37
C ALA A 10 11.78 -2.70 -7.89
N ASP A 11 12.93 -2.86 -8.54
CA ASP A 11 13.08 -2.75 -9.99
C ASP A 11 12.80 -4.09 -10.70
N SER A 12 12.47 -5.16 -9.96
CA SER A 12 12.07 -6.46 -10.49
C SER A 12 11.13 -7.17 -9.53
N LEU A 13 10.38 -8.15 -10.04
CA LEU A 13 9.52 -9.00 -9.22
C LEU A 13 10.32 -10.10 -8.52
N PRO A 14 9.94 -10.50 -7.30
CA PRO A 14 10.47 -11.71 -6.67
C PRO A 14 10.03 -12.95 -7.44
N ASN A 15 10.89 -13.97 -7.44
CA ASN A 15 10.58 -15.29 -7.99
C ASN A 15 11.04 -16.39 -7.01
N GLU A 16 10.77 -17.66 -7.32
CA GLU A 16 11.08 -18.78 -6.41
C GLU A 16 12.57 -18.93 -6.09
N SER A 17 13.46 -18.40 -6.94
CA SER A 17 14.92 -18.54 -6.82
C SER A 17 15.62 -17.25 -6.39
N GLU A 18 14.99 -16.09 -6.57
CA GLU A 18 15.65 -14.79 -6.44
C GLU A 18 14.74 -13.74 -5.80
N ILE A 19 15.32 -13.01 -4.85
CA ILE A 19 14.77 -11.79 -4.28
C ILE A 19 15.33 -10.60 -5.08
N PRO A 20 14.53 -9.56 -5.38
CA PRO A 20 15.01 -8.37 -6.09
C PRO A 20 16.21 -7.71 -5.38
N GLN A 21 17.14 -7.18 -6.17
CA GLN A 21 18.19 -6.30 -5.63
C GLN A 21 17.64 -4.89 -5.40
N ARG A 22 18.26 -4.15 -4.47
CA ARG A 22 17.93 -2.74 -4.15
C ARG A 22 16.47 -2.53 -3.75
N ILE A 23 15.97 -3.38 -2.87
CA ILE A 23 14.66 -3.21 -2.24
C ILE A 23 14.67 -1.95 -1.38
N ARG A 24 13.63 -1.14 -1.51
CA ARG A 24 13.47 0.12 -0.78
C ARG A 24 12.21 0.07 0.08
N CYS A 25 12.28 0.60 1.28
CA CYS A 25 11.12 0.68 2.17
C CYS A 25 10.19 1.81 1.70
N ILE A 26 8.91 1.49 1.48
CA ILE A 26 7.87 2.49 1.25
C ILE A 26 7.17 2.78 2.56
N SER A 27 6.58 1.75 3.18
CA SER A 27 5.77 1.95 4.36
C SER A 27 5.57 0.70 5.21
N GLU A 28 5.44 0.89 6.52
CA GLU A 28 4.96 -0.12 7.46
C GLU A 28 3.65 0.36 8.11
N HIS A 29 2.72 -0.57 8.35
CA HIS A 29 1.49 -0.27 9.07
C HIS A 29 1.15 -1.38 10.06
N ASN A 30 0.78 -1.01 11.29
CA ASN A 30 0.45 -1.99 12.32
C ASN A 30 -1.01 -2.45 12.19
N TRP A 31 -1.25 -3.73 12.44
CA TRP A 31 -2.57 -4.34 12.66
C TRP A 31 -3.54 -4.39 11.48
N ASP A 32 -3.22 -3.75 10.35
CA ASP A 32 -4.05 -3.78 9.15
C ASP A 32 -3.22 -3.59 7.86
N VAL A 33 -3.84 -3.83 6.71
CA VAL A 33 -3.42 -3.36 5.38
C VAL A 33 -4.20 -2.08 5.06
N PRO A 34 -3.62 -0.89 5.28
CA PRO A 34 -4.35 0.37 5.17
C PRO A 34 -4.75 0.66 3.72
N LEU A 35 -5.70 1.57 3.54
CA LEU A 35 -6.18 2.00 2.22
C LEU A 35 -5.02 2.44 1.31
N ALA A 36 -4.05 3.21 1.85
CA ALA A 36 -2.87 3.64 1.08
C ALA A 36 -2.11 2.45 0.46
N HIS A 37 -1.91 1.37 1.21
CA HIS A 37 -1.23 0.16 0.72
C HIS A 37 -2.05 -0.53 -0.36
N LYS A 38 -3.37 -0.66 -0.17
CA LYS A 38 -4.28 -1.27 -1.16
C LYS A 38 -4.26 -0.50 -2.49
N LEU A 39 -4.28 0.83 -2.44
CA LEU A 39 -4.24 1.66 -3.65
C LEU A 39 -2.89 1.59 -4.38
N MET A 40 -1.78 1.63 -3.64
CA MET A 40 -0.45 1.46 -4.22
C MET A 40 -0.27 0.06 -4.82
N ALA A 41 -0.84 -0.97 -4.21
CA ALA A 41 -0.86 -2.34 -4.72
C ALA A 41 -1.99 -2.62 -5.76
N GLY A 42 -2.73 -1.60 -6.20
CA GLY A 42 -4.00 -1.77 -6.92
C GLY A 42 -3.93 -1.76 -8.45
N ARG A 43 -2.79 -1.43 -9.04
CA ARG A 43 -2.62 -1.34 -10.50
C ARG A 43 -1.74 -2.47 -11.00
N GLY A 44 -2.28 -3.33 -11.87
CA GLY A 44 -1.55 -4.52 -12.34
C GLY A 44 -1.30 -5.55 -11.24
N THR A 45 -2.18 -5.61 -10.24
CA THR A 45 -2.08 -6.49 -9.06
C THR A 45 -1.83 -7.94 -9.45
N THR A 46 -0.74 -8.50 -8.95
CA THR A 46 -0.35 -9.90 -9.20
C THR A 46 0.19 -10.52 -7.92
N ILE A 47 -0.22 -11.75 -7.60
CA ILE A 47 0.34 -12.50 -6.49
C ILE A 47 1.71 -13.03 -6.92
N VAL A 48 2.73 -12.79 -6.09
CA VAL A 48 4.12 -13.18 -6.33
C VAL A 48 4.68 -13.93 -5.11
N PRO A 49 5.83 -14.62 -5.26
CA PRO A 49 6.58 -15.11 -4.11
C PRO A 49 6.83 -13.99 -3.09
N SER A 50 6.60 -14.30 -1.82
CA SER A 50 6.94 -13.36 -0.76
C SER A 50 8.47 -13.33 -0.61
N MET A 51 9.02 -12.13 -0.42
CA MET A 51 10.44 -11.92 -0.15
C MET A 51 10.80 -12.28 1.29
N ILE A 52 9.80 -12.45 2.15
CA ILE A 52 9.99 -12.61 3.59
C ILE A 52 9.42 -13.96 4.05
N TRP A 53 8.28 -14.36 3.50
CA TRP A 53 7.47 -15.47 3.96
C TRP A 53 7.43 -16.64 2.96
N ASN A 54 7.14 -17.82 3.48
CA ASN A 54 6.83 -19.02 2.70
C ASN A 54 5.57 -19.63 3.32
N PRO A 55 4.43 -19.80 2.59
CA PRO A 55 4.21 -19.81 1.12
C PRO A 55 4.19 -18.43 0.40
N PRO A 56 4.12 -18.40 -0.96
CA PRO A 56 4.10 -17.16 -1.76
C PRO A 56 2.86 -16.31 -1.49
N ILE A 57 2.99 -15.36 -0.57
CA ILE A 57 1.93 -14.48 -0.10
C ILE A 57 2.24 -12.99 -0.34
N GLY A 58 3.15 -12.70 -1.30
CA GLY A 58 3.45 -11.35 -1.73
C GLY A 58 2.45 -10.86 -2.79
N ILE A 59 2.21 -9.56 -2.84
CA ILE A 59 1.41 -8.90 -3.89
C ILE A 59 2.28 -7.84 -4.56
N ALA A 60 2.41 -7.90 -5.88
CA ALA A 60 3.10 -6.87 -6.66
C ALA A 60 2.14 -6.05 -7.50
N ALA A 61 2.54 -4.81 -7.80
CA ALA A 61 1.77 -3.87 -8.61
C ALA A 61 2.69 -2.84 -9.29
N ASP A 62 2.16 -2.15 -10.31
CA ASP A 62 2.83 -1.06 -11.00
C ASP A 62 3.04 0.13 -10.06
N TYR A 63 4.30 0.54 -9.90
CA TYR A 63 4.67 1.63 -9.00
C TYR A 63 4.04 2.96 -9.40
N ALA A 64 4.23 3.35 -10.67
CA ALA A 64 3.87 4.69 -11.12
C ALA A 64 2.34 4.88 -11.10
N ALA A 65 1.60 3.89 -11.56
CA ALA A 65 0.14 3.91 -11.60
C ALA A 65 -0.47 3.83 -10.19
N GLY A 66 0.11 3.03 -9.28
CA GLY A 66 -0.32 2.96 -7.88
C GLY A 66 -0.08 4.28 -7.13
N ALA A 67 1.10 4.88 -7.31
CA ALA A 67 1.44 6.17 -6.70
C ALA A 67 0.54 7.28 -7.23
N ALA A 68 0.30 7.33 -8.55
CA ALA A 68 -0.61 8.31 -9.15
C ALA A 68 -2.04 8.20 -8.58
N LEU A 69 -2.58 6.98 -8.45
CA LEU A 69 -3.90 6.75 -7.86
C LEU A 69 -3.99 7.26 -6.41
N LEU A 70 -2.98 6.97 -5.58
CA LEU A 70 -2.95 7.45 -4.20
C LEU A 70 -2.90 8.99 -4.16
N LEU A 71 -2.04 9.61 -4.95
CA LEU A 71 -1.87 11.08 -4.96
C LEU A 71 -3.12 11.81 -5.49
N ASP A 72 -3.81 11.24 -6.48
CA ASP A 72 -5.07 11.80 -6.96
C ASP A 72 -6.19 11.68 -5.92
N LEU A 73 -6.27 10.56 -5.19
CA LEU A 73 -7.23 10.44 -4.09
C LEU A 73 -6.91 11.42 -2.95
N LEU A 74 -5.65 11.56 -2.56
CA LEU A 74 -5.23 12.53 -1.55
C LEU A 74 -5.58 13.96 -1.95
N ARG A 75 -5.46 14.31 -3.23
CA ARG A 75 -5.92 15.61 -3.76
C ARG A 75 -7.42 15.80 -3.54
N ALA A 76 -8.25 14.81 -3.90
CA ALA A 76 -9.70 14.87 -3.72
C ALA A 76 -10.11 14.96 -2.23
N VAL A 77 -9.41 14.21 -1.35
CA VAL A 77 -9.62 14.30 0.11
C VAL A 77 -9.31 15.72 0.60
N GLY A 78 -8.22 16.33 0.11
CA GLY A 78 -7.77 17.67 0.48
C GLY A 78 -8.73 18.82 0.17
N GLU A 79 -9.64 18.67 -0.80
CA GLU A 79 -10.69 19.66 -1.13
C GLU A 79 -11.73 19.88 -0.01
N GLY A 80 -11.60 19.20 1.12
CA GLY A 80 -12.40 19.49 2.33
C GLY A 80 -11.57 19.52 3.61
N LEU A 81 -10.26 19.67 3.48
CA LEU A 81 -9.27 19.69 4.57
C LEU A 81 -8.23 20.80 4.35
N GLU A 82 -8.59 21.89 3.68
CA GLU A 82 -7.65 22.95 3.28
C GLU A 82 -6.95 23.63 4.47
N ASP A 83 -7.65 23.72 5.60
CA ASP A 83 -7.13 24.29 6.85
C ASP A 83 -6.45 23.24 7.76
N ASP A 84 -6.44 21.95 7.37
CA ASP A 84 -5.78 20.88 8.12
C ASP A 84 -4.28 20.80 7.75
N ALA A 85 -3.47 21.48 8.55
CA ALA A 85 -2.02 21.50 8.37
C ALA A 85 -1.36 20.12 8.53
N GLU A 86 -1.94 19.21 9.33
CA GLU A 86 -1.40 17.86 9.51
C GLU A 86 -1.65 17.01 8.26
N PHE A 87 -2.84 17.12 7.68
CA PHE A 87 -3.16 16.47 6.39
C PHE A 87 -2.23 16.98 5.30
N ALA A 88 -2.06 18.30 5.17
CA ALA A 88 -1.15 18.90 4.18
C ALA A 88 0.29 18.40 4.35
N ALA A 89 0.78 18.30 5.58
CA ALA A 89 2.11 17.75 5.88
C ALA A 89 2.22 16.26 5.52
N CYS A 90 1.18 15.46 5.80
CA CYS A 90 1.12 14.06 5.40
C CYS A 90 1.22 13.92 3.88
N VAL A 91 0.43 14.67 3.11
CA VAL A 91 0.45 14.63 1.63
C VAL A 91 1.83 14.99 1.10
N ALA A 92 2.43 16.08 1.61
CA ALA A 92 3.76 16.51 1.18
C ALA A 92 4.83 15.46 1.50
N GLY A 93 4.80 14.89 2.71
CA GLY A 93 5.73 13.84 3.15
C GLY A 93 5.60 12.57 2.31
N THR A 94 4.37 12.08 2.11
CA THR A 94 4.09 10.92 1.27
C THR A 94 4.56 11.15 -0.17
N THR A 95 4.26 12.31 -0.77
CA THR A 95 4.68 12.64 -2.14
C THR A 95 6.21 12.61 -2.28
N ALA A 96 6.92 13.30 -1.38
CA ALA A 96 8.38 13.36 -1.41
C ALA A 96 9.02 11.98 -1.21
N HIS A 97 8.44 11.16 -0.32
CA HIS A 97 8.91 9.80 -0.07
C HIS A 97 8.72 8.89 -1.29
N LEU A 98 7.56 8.94 -1.94
CA LEU A 98 7.31 8.17 -3.16
C LEU A 98 8.28 8.58 -4.28
N GLU A 99 8.51 9.87 -4.50
CA GLU A 99 9.51 10.31 -5.49
C GLU A 99 10.92 9.79 -5.18
N LYS A 100 11.31 9.79 -3.90
CA LYS A 100 12.61 9.27 -3.46
C LYS A 100 12.75 7.76 -3.64
N GLN A 101 11.67 7.00 -3.41
CA GLN A 101 11.67 5.54 -3.41
C GLN A 101 11.17 4.93 -4.72
N ARG A 102 11.19 5.70 -5.81
CA ARG A 102 10.69 5.26 -7.11
C ARG A 102 11.41 3.99 -7.60
N ALA A 103 10.63 3.05 -8.11
CA ALA A 103 11.08 1.82 -8.76
C ALA A 103 10.06 1.40 -9.84
N GLU A 104 10.18 0.19 -10.36
CA GLU A 104 9.23 -0.37 -11.34
C GLU A 104 7.96 -0.93 -10.65
N TYR A 105 8.13 -1.58 -9.49
CA TYR A 105 7.04 -2.26 -8.79
C TYR A 105 6.90 -1.80 -7.34
N PHE A 106 5.66 -1.80 -6.85
CA PHE A 106 5.38 -2.00 -5.43
C PHE A 106 5.34 -3.48 -5.10
N ILE A 107 5.79 -3.84 -3.90
CA ILE A 107 5.66 -5.19 -3.34
C ILE A 107 5.09 -5.09 -1.94
N LEU A 108 3.88 -5.61 -1.75
CA LEU A 108 3.13 -5.64 -0.50
C LEU A 108 3.28 -7.02 0.15
N GLU A 109 3.72 -7.02 1.41
CA GLU A 109 3.96 -8.20 2.23
C GLU A 109 3.04 -8.14 3.46
N THR A 110 2.07 -9.05 3.54
CA THR A 110 1.01 -9.01 4.56
C THR A 110 1.00 -10.22 5.48
N GLY A 111 2.05 -11.06 5.46
CA GLY A 111 2.06 -12.34 6.16
C GLY A 111 1.74 -12.26 7.65
N GLU A 112 2.25 -11.25 8.36
CA GLU A 112 1.91 -11.07 9.78
C GLU A 112 0.44 -10.74 9.99
N ILE A 113 -0.18 -9.96 9.10
CA ILE A 113 -1.60 -9.58 9.18
C ILE A 113 -2.50 -10.77 8.85
N VAL A 114 -2.24 -11.47 7.74
CA VAL A 114 -3.10 -12.59 7.32
C VAL A 114 -2.98 -13.81 8.25
N SER A 115 -1.87 -13.91 8.99
CA SER A 115 -1.67 -14.96 10.00
C SER A 115 -2.30 -14.63 11.36
N MET A 116 -2.95 -13.46 11.50
CA MET A 116 -3.71 -13.12 12.72
C MET A 116 -5.05 -13.84 12.80
N THR A 117 -5.56 -14.29 11.66
CA THR A 117 -6.80 -15.04 11.55
C THR A 117 -6.49 -16.54 11.49
N ASP A 118 -7.43 -17.39 11.91
CA ASP A 118 -7.31 -18.86 11.77
C ASP A 118 -7.44 -19.35 10.30
N ASP A 119 -7.53 -18.42 9.34
CA ASP A 119 -7.62 -18.70 7.90
C ASP A 119 -6.26 -19.10 7.30
N ASP A 120 -6.32 -19.83 6.17
CA ASP A 120 -5.15 -20.08 5.34
C ASP A 120 -4.54 -18.76 4.81
N PRO A 121 -3.28 -18.42 5.12
CA PRO A 121 -2.63 -17.19 4.67
C PRO A 121 -2.69 -16.99 3.15
N ALA A 122 -2.53 -18.08 2.37
CA ALA A 122 -2.60 -17.98 0.92
C ALA A 122 -4.01 -17.68 0.42
N ALA A 123 -5.05 -18.25 1.02
CA ALA A 123 -6.43 -17.89 0.74
C ALA A 123 -6.74 -16.43 1.11
N SER A 124 -6.24 -15.94 2.25
CA SER A 124 -6.40 -14.56 2.66
C SER A 124 -5.76 -13.58 1.68
N VAL A 125 -4.54 -13.86 1.20
CA VAL A 125 -3.89 -13.02 0.18
C VAL A 125 -4.62 -13.07 -1.16
N ARG A 126 -5.17 -14.23 -1.55
CA ARG A 126 -6.01 -14.31 -2.77
C ARG A 126 -7.23 -13.40 -2.69
N ARG A 127 -7.95 -13.39 -1.56
CA ARG A 127 -9.10 -12.50 -1.35
C ARG A 127 -8.68 -11.03 -1.34
N LEU A 128 -7.58 -10.71 -0.66
CA LEU A 128 -7.04 -9.35 -0.65
C LEU A 128 -6.76 -8.86 -2.08
N ALA A 129 -6.15 -9.71 -2.93
CA ALA A 129 -5.81 -9.38 -4.30
C ALA A 129 -7.02 -9.38 -5.27
N SER A 130 -8.01 -10.25 -5.08
CA SER A 130 -9.15 -10.37 -5.99
C SER A 130 -10.35 -9.50 -5.63
N ASP A 131 -10.49 -9.14 -4.36
CA ASP A 131 -11.71 -8.51 -3.83
C ASP A 131 -11.35 -7.17 -3.18
N ASP A 132 -10.61 -7.19 -2.05
CA ASP A 132 -10.41 -5.99 -1.23
C ASP A 132 -9.63 -4.86 -1.94
N ILE A 133 -8.56 -5.22 -2.67
CA ILE A 133 -7.76 -4.25 -3.43
C ILE A 133 -8.58 -3.68 -4.61
N PRO A 134 -9.19 -4.52 -5.48
CA PRO A 134 -10.05 -4.01 -6.55
C PRO A 134 -11.21 -3.15 -6.05
N ASP A 135 -11.86 -3.52 -4.95
CA ASP A 135 -12.94 -2.72 -4.36
C ASP A 135 -12.42 -1.36 -3.87
N ALA A 136 -11.27 -1.33 -3.20
CA ALA A 136 -10.63 -0.07 -2.78
C ALA A 136 -10.28 0.83 -3.97
N VAL A 137 -9.75 0.25 -5.06
CA VAL A 137 -9.43 0.99 -6.30
C VAL A 137 -10.69 1.55 -6.94
N ALA A 138 -11.75 0.73 -7.08
CA ALA A 138 -13.00 1.16 -7.70
C ALA A 138 -13.65 2.30 -6.92
N ARG A 139 -13.61 2.25 -5.58
CA ARG A 139 -14.10 3.34 -4.72
C ARG A 139 -13.25 4.60 -4.84
N ALA A 140 -11.92 4.47 -4.87
CA ALA A 140 -11.00 5.59 -5.12
C ALA A 140 -11.31 6.29 -6.44
N GLU A 141 -11.45 5.54 -7.54
CA GLU A 141 -11.80 6.08 -8.84
C GLU A 141 -13.19 6.73 -8.86
N ALA A 142 -14.17 6.12 -8.18
CA ALA A 142 -15.49 6.70 -8.05
C ALA A 142 -15.45 8.04 -7.30
N ALA A 143 -14.74 8.11 -6.18
CA ALA A 143 -14.59 9.34 -5.39
C ALA A 143 -13.84 10.44 -6.14
N ILE A 144 -12.72 10.10 -6.81
CA ILE A 144 -11.96 11.04 -7.65
C ILE A 144 -12.84 11.58 -8.78
N ALA A 145 -13.74 10.77 -9.32
CA ALA A 145 -14.71 11.18 -10.34
C ALA A 145 -15.96 11.91 -9.79
N GLY A 146 -16.03 12.20 -8.49
CA GLY A 146 -17.19 12.85 -7.85
C GLY A 146 -18.44 11.96 -7.79
N ARG A 147 -18.27 10.63 -7.73
CA ARG A 147 -19.36 9.64 -7.71
C ARG A 147 -19.50 8.89 -6.37
N ASP A 148 -18.64 9.16 -5.39
CA ASP A 148 -18.72 8.58 -4.04
C ASP A 148 -18.36 9.62 -2.95
N ASP A 149 -19.10 10.73 -2.94
CA ASP A 149 -18.88 11.84 -2.00
C ASP A 149 -19.07 11.43 -0.53
N ALA A 150 -19.97 10.48 -0.27
CA ALA A 150 -20.22 9.97 1.07
C ALA A 150 -18.98 9.24 1.61
N TRP A 151 -18.34 8.42 0.80
CA TRP A 151 -17.09 7.79 1.19
C TRP A 151 -15.94 8.80 1.29
N LEU A 152 -15.83 9.75 0.37
CA LEU A 152 -14.81 10.79 0.44
C LEU A 152 -14.93 11.62 1.74
N THR A 153 -16.17 11.92 2.15
CA THR A 153 -16.45 12.57 3.44
C THR A 153 -16.02 11.70 4.62
N SER A 154 -16.26 10.39 4.56
CA SER A 154 -15.79 9.47 5.61
C SER A 154 -14.26 9.42 5.69
N LEU A 155 -13.57 9.44 4.54
CA LEU A 155 -12.11 9.47 4.50
C LEU A 155 -11.56 10.74 5.15
N ARG A 156 -12.20 11.90 4.92
CA ARG A 156 -11.77 13.17 5.54
C ARG A 156 -11.88 13.12 7.06
N SER A 157 -12.90 12.44 7.60
CA SER A 157 -13.10 12.34 9.05
C SER A 157 -12.14 11.40 9.77
N ASP A 158 -11.46 10.50 9.04
CA ASP A 158 -10.56 9.50 9.61
C ASP A 158 -9.34 9.26 8.70
N TRP A 159 -8.78 10.33 8.16
CA TRP A 159 -7.74 10.23 7.13
C TRP A 159 -6.46 9.59 7.67
N GLN A 160 -6.17 9.77 8.96
CA GLN A 160 -4.97 9.24 9.61
C GLN A 160 -4.95 7.70 9.54
N SER A 161 -6.08 7.05 9.84
CA SER A 161 -6.20 5.58 9.80
C SER A 161 -5.97 5.02 8.39
N HIS A 162 -6.19 5.84 7.35
CA HIS A 162 -6.04 5.42 5.95
C HIS A 162 -4.67 5.75 5.35
N PHE A 163 -4.06 6.88 5.74
CA PHE A 163 -2.90 7.45 5.06
C PHE A 163 -1.68 7.67 5.96
N ALA A 164 -1.84 7.81 7.27
CA ALA A 164 -0.75 8.07 8.22
C ALA A 164 0.01 6.79 8.61
N SER A 165 0.50 6.06 7.60
CA SER A 165 1.38 4.91 7.80
C SER A 165 2.82 5.36 8.09
N PHE A 166 3.65 4.46 8.61
CA PHE A 166 5.07 4.78 8.85
C PHE A 166 5.82 4.76 7.52
N TYR A 167 6.12 5.93 6.97
CA TYR A 167 6.99 6.07 5.79
C TYR A 167 8.42 6.27 6.27
N GLY A 168 9.30 5.34 5.91
CA GLY A 168 10.69 5.32 6.36
C GLY A 168 11.61 4.71 5.33
N GLU A 169 12.90 4.99 5.44
CA GLU A 169 13.93 4.47 4.54
C GLU A 169 14.58 3.18 5.07
N ALA A 170 14.44 2.94 6.37
CA ALA A 170 14.95 1.75 7.00
C ALA A 170 14.07 0.56 6.62
N LEU A 171 14.71 -0.52 6.17
CA LEU A 171 14.05 -1.81 6.00
C LEU A 171 13.98 -2.51 7.36
N TYR A 172 12.79 -2.92 7.76
CA TYR A 172 12.64 -3.76 8.95
C TYR A 172 13.28 -5.14 8.76
N PHE A 173 13.15 -5.71 7.56
CA PHE A 173 13.82 -6.96 7.18
C PHE A 173 15.09 -6.69 6.39
N SER A 174 16.14 -7.44 6.68
CA SER A 174 17.37 -7.39 5.89
C SER A 174 17.22 -8.30 4.66
N PHE A 175 17.39 -7.72 3.48
CA PHE A 175 17.45 -8.47 2.23
C PHE A 175 18.90 -8.61 1.76
N PRO A 176 19.26 -9.72 1.07
CA PRO A 176 20.60 -9.87 0.51
C PRO A 176 20.88 -8.78 -0.54
N ASN A 177 22.11 -8.23 -0.49
CA ASN A 177 22.59 -7.21 -1.42
C ASN A 177 22.99 -7.80 -2.77
#